data_AF-A0A812GUZ6-F1
#
_entry.id   AF-A0A812GUZ6-F1
#
_cell.length_a   1.000
_cell.length_b   1.000
_cell.length_c   1.000
_cell.angle_alpha   90.00
_cell.angle_beta   90.00
_cell.angle_gamma   90.00
#
_symmetry.space_group_name_H-M   'P 1'
#
loop_
_entity.id
_entity.type
_entity.pdbx_description
1 polymer ?
#
loop_
_entity_poly.entity_id
_entity_poly.type
_entity_poly.pdbx_seq_one_letter_code
_entity_poly.pdbx_strand_id
1 'polypeptide(L)' 'ANFASKGCSLQQYVPSVLEAMLTAGFQPMGRACRHLVLTGEALSTELCRRLSRAGEFMVRNHYGQTE' A
#
# COMPACT_ATOMS: atom_id res chain seq x y z
N ALA A 1 -6.34 13.37 -4.06
CA ALA A 1 -6.42 12.90 -5.46
C ALA A 1 -6.41 11.37 -5.45
N ASN A 2 -7.36 10.72 -6.09
CA ASN A 2 -7.46 9.25 -6.07
C ASN A 2 -6.43 8.66 -7.05
N PHE A 3 -5.30 8.14 -6.55
CA PHE A 3 -4.24 7.57 -7.39
C PHE A 3 -4.71 6.33 -8.17
N ALA A 4 -5.82 5.70 -7.74
CA ALA A 4 -6.41 4.55 -8.41
C ALA A 4 -6.79 4.82 -9.88
N SER A 5 -7.09 6.07 -10.25
CA SER A 5 -7.51 6.44 -11.61
C SER A 5 -6.38 6.84 -12.57
N LYS A 6 -5.13 6.98 -12.08
CA LYS A 6 -4.03 7.57 -12.86
C LYS A 6 -3.07 6.58 -13.52
N GLY A 7 -3.35 5.27 -13.47
CA GLY A 7 -2.49 4.25 -14.10
C GLY A 7 -1.13 4.04 -13.42
N CYS A 8 -0.96 4.45 -12.17
CA CYS A 8 0.31 4.30 -11.44
C CYS A 8 0.62 2.82 -11.14
N SER A 9 1.74 2.32 -11.68
CA SER A 9 2.21 0.94 -11.49
C SER A 9 2.96 0.72 -10.17
N LEU A 10 3.57 1.77 -9.62
CA LEU A 10 4.17 1.80 -8.29
C LEU A 10 3.43 2.79 -7.42
N GLN A 11 3.09 2.37 -6.20
CA GLN A 11 2.45 3.22 -5.20
C GLN A 11 3.14 3.03 -3.85
N GLN A 12 3.28 4.12 -3.12
CA GLN A 12 3.94 4.13 -1.82
C GLN A 12 3.02 4.74 -0.78
N TYR A 13 2.93 4.09 0.37
CA TYR A 13 2.12 4.53 1.51
C TYR A 13 2.85 4.31 2.83
N VAL A 14 2.45 5.07 3.84
CA VAL A 14 2.72 4.73 5.24
C VAL A 14 1.72 3.65 5.68
N PRO A 15 2.14 2.58 6.40
CA PRO A 15 1.25 1.51 6.85
C PRO A 15 -0.05 1.98 7.50
N SER A 16 0.02 2.87 8.51
CA SER A 16 -1.15 3.39 9.22
C SER A 16 -2.15 4.09 8.29
N VAL A 17 -1.66 4.88 7.34
CA VAL A 17 -2.49 5.59 6.36
C VAL A 17 -3.20 4.61 5.44
N LEU A 18 -2.48 3.63 4.90
CA LEU A 18 -3.09 2.62 4.03
C LEU A 18 -4.17 1.83 4.78
N GLU A 19 -3.89 1.43 6.03
CA GLU A 19 -4.84 0.71 6.87
C GLU A 19 -6.11 1.52 7.13
N ALA A 20 -5.97 2.82 7.47
CA ALA A 20 -7.10 3.71 7.64
C ALA A 20 -7.95 3.83 6.36
N MET A 21 -7.31 3.97 5.19
CA MET A 21 -8.01 4.04 3.90
C MET A 21 -8.79 2.76 3.60
N LEU A 22 -8.16 1.59 3.81
CA LEU A 22 -8.81 0.31 3.57
C LEU A 22 -9.97 0.08 4.54
N THR A 23 -9.84 0.49 5.80
CA THR A 23 -10.90 0.39 6.81
C THR A 23 -12.07 1.31 6.51
N ALA A 24 -11.81 2.50 5.96
CA ALA A 24 -12.83 3.42 5.48
C ALA A 24 -13.47 2.99 4.13
N GLY A 25 -13.11 1.83 3.58
CA GLY A 25 -13.69 1.28 2.36
C GLY A 25 -13.12 1.85 1.05
N PHE A 26 -12.03 2.62 1.12
CA PHE A 26 -11.35 3.08 -0.09
C PHE A 26 -10.62 1.92 -0.79
N GLN A 27 -10.47 2.04 -2.10
CA GLN A 27 -9.64 1.18 -2.93
C GLN A 27 -8.42 1.96 -3.44
N PRO A 28 -7.39 2.16 -2.59
CA PRO A 28 -6.25 3.01 -2.93
C PRO A 28 -5.39 2.41 -4.05
N MET A 29 -5.34 1.08 -4.16
CA MET A 29 -4.64 0.38 -5.23
C MET A 29 -5.48 0.38 -6.52
N GLY A 30 -5.11 1.23 -7.47
CA GLY A 30 -5.65 1.17 -8.84
C GLY A 30 -5.30 -0.12 -9.59
N ARG A 31 -6.05 -0.43 -10.65
CA ARG A 31 -5.89 -1.66 -11.47
C ARG A 31 -4.50 -1.82 -12.10
N ALA A 32 -3.79 -0.70 -12.31
CA ALA A 32 -2.45 -0.69 -12.87
C ALA A 32 -1.34 -0.99 -11.83
N CYS A 33 -1.66 -1.00 -10.53
CA CYS A 33 -0.67 -1.22 -9.47
C CYS A 33 -0.05 -2.62 -9.60
N ARG A 34 1.29 -2.68 -9.57
CA ARG A 34 2.10 -3.91 -9.57
C ARG A 34 3.05 -3.95 -8.39
N HIS A 35 3.44 -2.78 -7.86
CA HIS A 35 4.34 -2.63 -6.74
C HIS A 35 3.75 -1.72 -5.68
N LEU A 36 3.56 -2.26 -4.48
CA LEU A 36 3.16 -1.52 -3.30
C LEU A 36 4.34 -1.43 -2.34
N VAL A 37 4.82 -0.22 -2.07
CA VAL A 37 5.88 0.05 -1.10
C VAL A 37 5.26 0.59 0.18
N LEU A 38 5.58 -0.05 1.30
CA LEU A 38 5.21 0.40 2.63
C LEU A 38 6.46 0.83 3.38
N THR A 39 6.45 2.05 3.92
CA THR A 39 7.61 2.64 4.59
C THR A 39 7.20 3.67 5.64
N GLY A 40 8.14 4.17 6.43
CA GLY A 40 7.93 5.18 7.46
C GLY A 40 7.44 4.64 8.80
N GLU A 41 6.87 3.43 8.83
CA GLU A 41 6.43 2.75 10.05
C GLU A 41 6.63 1.23 9.93
N ALA A 42 6.52 0.54 11.07
CA ALA A 42 6.52 -0.91 11.08
C ALA A 42 5.30 -1.48 10.34
N LEU A 43 5.54 -2.46 9.47
CA LEU A 43 4.48 -3.16 8.77
C LEU A 43 3.89 -4.29 9.64
N SER A 44 2.61 -4.18 9.99
CA SER A 44 1.92 -5.20 10.78
C SER A 44 1.63 -6.47 9.97
N THR A 45 1.63 -7.63 10.66
CA THR A 45 1.32 -8.93 10.04
C THR A 45 -0.15 -9.04 9.60
N GLU A 46 -1.05 -8.31 10.26
CA GLU A 46 -2.47 -8.23 9.86
C GLU A 46 -2.62 -7.49 8.54
N LEU A 47 -1.95 -6.33 8.39
CA LEU A 47 -1.98 -5.58 7.14
C LEU A 47 -1.37 -6.40 5.98
N CYS A 48 -0.28 -7.12 6.21
CA CYS A 48 0.28 -8.06 5.23
C CYS A 48 -0.75 -9.11 4.77
N ARG A 49 -1.45 -9.76 5.71
CA ARG A 49 -2.47 -10.78 5.40
C ARG A 49 -3.67 -10.19 4.66
N ARG A 50 -4.04 -8.96 4.98
CA ARG A 50 -5.10 -8.24 4.27
C ARG A 50 -4.69 -7.92 2.84
N LEU A 51 -3.46 -7.44 2.63
CA LEU A 51 -2.94 -7.09 1.31
C LEU A 51 -2.70 -8.30 0.41
N SER A 52 -2.25 -9.43 0.96
CA SER A 52 -2.07 -10.66 0.18
C SER A 52 -3.37 -11.21 -0.40
N ARG A 53 -4.52 -10.85 0.18
CA ARG A 53 -5.86 -11.20 -0.32
C ARG A 53 -6.45 -10.16 -1.27
N ALA A 54 -5.85 -8.96 -1.36
CA ALA A 54 -6.43 -7.83 -2.06
C ALA A 54 -6.10 -7.79 -3.57
N GLY A 55 -5.08 -8.52 -4.03
CA GLY A 55 -4.80 -8.64 -5.47
C GLY A 55 -3.38 -9.09 -5.81
N GLU A 56 -3.09 -9.11 -7.11
CA GLU A 56 -1.81 -9.51 -7.68
C GLU A 56 -0.85 -8.33 -7.77
N PHE A 57 -0.31 -7.89 -6.63
CA PHE A 57 0.77 -6.92 -6.56
C PHE A 57 1.80 -7.32 -5.52
N MET A 58 3.06 -6.95 -5.76
CA MET A 58 4.14 -7.25 -4.82
C MET A 58 4.20 -6.19 -3.73
N VAL A 59 4.07 -6.61 -2.48
CA VAL A 59 4.23 -5.78 -1.29
C VAL A 59 5.70 -5.79 -0.87
N ARG A 60 6.30 -4.60 -0.72
CA ARG A 60 7.65 -4.43 -0.19
C ARG A 60 7.60 -3.57 1.06
N ASN A 61 8.09 -4.11 2.17
CA ASN A 61 8.36 -3.34 3.37
C ASN A 61 9.74 -2.69 3.23
N HIS A 62 9.79 -1.38 3.03
CA HIS A 62 11.03 -0.63 2.88
C HIS A 62 11.32 0.11 4.17
N TYR A 63 12.46 -0.19 4.77
CA TYR A 63 13.01 0.57 5.87
C TYR A 63 14.18 1.43 5.38
N GLY A 64 14.11 2.73 5.65
CA GLY A 64 15.16 3.69 5.35
C GLY A 64 14.93 4.93 6.18
N GLN A 65 15.96 5.37 6.91
CA GLN A 65 15.95 6.67 7.58
C GLN A 65 16.47 7.74 6.60
N THR A 66 16.44 9.01 7.00
CA THR A 66 16.80 10.13 6.11
C THR A 66 18.32 10.35 6.04
N GLU A 67 19.04 9.83 7.03
CA GLU A 67 20.48 9.96 7.30
C GLU A 67 21.38 9.22 6.30
#